data_AF-A0A1B6K7R9-F1
#
_entry.id   AF-A0A1B6K7R9-F1
#
_cell.length_a   1.000
_cell.length_b   1.000
_cell.length_c   1.000
_cell.angle_alpha   90.00
_cell.angle_beta   90.00
_cell.angle_gamma   90.00
#
_symmetry.space_group_name_H-M   'P 1'
#
loop_
_entity.id
_entity.type
_entity.pdbx_description
1 polymer ?
#
loop_
_entity_poly.entity_id
_entity_poly.type
_entity_poly.pdbx_seq_one_letter_code
_entity_poly.pdbx_strand_id
1 'polypeptide(L)'
;HLQPLPAPWDMTLNNFHKLIVIRMIRPDKVVPLLIKCVEDEMGSRFVQPPPFDIVKSYGDSNCLSPLVFILSPGVDPIAGLMQFAIKKGYGAKFQSISLGQGQGPKAAELIKNGQREGGWVCLQNCHLAVSWMSSLDNICENFDITNTSQEFRLWLTSYPTDKFPPSILQNGVKMTNEAPTGLKLNLLRSYTSDPVRGMQFFHGCPGKDKLFSRLLYGISFFHAVVQERRKFGPIGWNIPYEFNESDYLISIQQLQMYLNEYEEVPFAAILYLTGECNYGGRVTDDWDRRALNTILQDYCNPKVINMTNYRFCEISAQFAVPER
;
A
#
# COMPACT_ATOMS: atom_id res chain seq x y z
N HIS A 1 -16.75 10.79 23.37
CA HIS A 1 -17.41 10.59 22.07
C HIS A 1 -18.15 9.25 22.00
N LEU A 2 -17.66 8.19 22.66
CA LEU A 2 -18.42 6.93 22.81
C LEU A 2 -19.40 6.93 24.01
N GLN A 3 -19.30 7.93 24.90
CA GLN A 3 -20.28 8.13 25.96
C GLN A 3 -21.61 8.62 25.36
N PRO A 4 -22.76 8.17 25.90
CA PRO A 4 -24.06 8.62 25.43
C PRO A 4 -24.19 10.13 25.61
N LEU A 5 -25.00 10.76 24.75
CA LEU A 5 -25.34 12.17 24.95
C LEU A 5 -26.15 12.33 26.26
N PRO A 6 -26.13 13.50 26.90
CA PRO A 6 -26.99 13.73 28.05
C PRO A 6 -28.48 13.62 27.63
N ALA A 7 -29.32 13.15 28.56
CA ALA A 7 -30.77 13.19 28.36
C ALA A 7 -31.25 14.64 28.12
N PRO A 8 -32.21 14.88 27.21
CA PRO A 8 -32.99 13.89 26.47
C PRO A 8 -32.37 13.43 25.14
N TRP A 9 -31.24 14.02 24.72
CA TRP A 9 -30.73 13.88 23.36
C TRP A 9 -30.34 12.46 22.97
N ASP A 10 -29.87 11.64 23.90
CA ASP A 10 -29.52 10.26 23.57
C ASP A 10 -30.74 9.40 23.20
N MET A 11 -31.91 9.73 23.75
CA MET A 11 -33.17 9.03 23.52
C MET A 11 -33.98 9.62 22.35
N THR A 12 -33.87 10.92 22.10
CA THR A 12 -34.69 11.61 21.10
C THR A 12 -34.01 11.77 19.74
N LEU A 13 -32.68 11.74 19.68
CA LEU A 13 -31.93 11.93 18.45
C LEU A 13 -31.54 10.59 17.81
N ASN A 14 -31.66 10.51 16.49
CA ASN A 14 -31.09 9.41 15.71
C ASN A 14 -29.56 9.60 15.54
N ASN A 15 -28.87 8.56 15.04
CA ASN A 15 -27.42 8.56 14.87
C ASN A 15 -26.90 9.78 14.07
N PHE A 16 -27.61 10.18 13.01
CA PHE A 16 -27.25 11.34 12.21
C PHE A 16 -27.38 12.66 12.97
N HIS A 17 -28.48 12.85 13.71
CA HIS A 17 -28.67 14.03 14.57
C HIS A 17 -27.63 14.09 15.69
N LYS A 18 -27.24 12.94 16.27
CA LYS A 18 -26.15 12.87 17.27
C LYS A 18 -24.82 13.35 16.68
N LEU A 19 -24.54 13.09 15.39
CA LEU A 19 -23.34 13.61 14.70
C LEU A 19 -23.34 15.14 14.60
N ILE A 20 -24.50 15.77 14.38
CA ILE A 20 -24.63 17.24 14.33
C ILE A 20 -24.25 17.85 15.68
N VAL A 21 -24.76 17.28 16.77
CA VAL A 21 -24.43 17.74 18.13
C VAL A 21 -22.93 17.59 18.40
N ILE A 22 -22.33 16.44 18.07
CA ILE A 22 -20.89 16.23 18.25
C ILE A 22 -20.07 17.16 17.37
N ARG A 23 -20.50 17.48 16.15
CA ARG A 23 -19.81 18.45 15.29
C ARG A 23 -19.68 19.83 15.94
N MET A 24 -20.66 20.23 16.75
CA MET A 24 -20.63 21.51 17.48
C MET A 24 -19.69 21.51 18.68
N ILE A 25 -19.48 20.37 19.35
CA ILE A 25 -18.75 20.29 20.63
C ILE A 25 -17.35 19.68 20.46
N ARG A 26 -17.23 18.65 19.63
CA ARG A 26 -16.02 17.84 19.38
C ARG A 26 -15.87 17.53 17.88
N PRO A 27 -15.56 18.56 17.05
CA PRO A 27 -15.39 18.38 15.61
C PRO A 27 -14.31 17.33 15.26
N ASP A 28 -13.29 17.18 16.11
CA ASP A 28 -12.23 16.17 15.99
C ASP A 28 -12.74 14.72 16.05
N LYS A 29 -13.95 14.49 16.57
CA LYS A 29 -14.56 13.16 16.69
C LYS A 29 -15.66 12.87 15.68
N VAL A 30 -15.94 13.81 14.77
CA VAL A 30 -16.96 13.64 13.73
C VAL A 30 -16.59 12.49 12.79
N VAL A 31 -15.36 12.45 12.28
CA VAL A 31 -14.94 11.40 11.33
C VAL A 31 -15.03 9.99 11.93
N PRO A 32 -14.47 9.70 13.12
CA PRO A 32 -14.63 8.38 13.75
C PRO A 32 -16.08 7.99 14.00
N LEU A 33 -16.94 8.93 14.41
CA LEU A 33 -18.35 8.64 14.65
C LEU A 33 -19.15 8.46 13.35
N LEU A 34 -18.80 9.18 12.29
CA LEU A 34 -19.42 9.01 10.98
C LEU A 34 -19.09 7.63 10.41
N ILE A 35 -17.83 7.20 10.52
CA ILE A 35 -17.42 5.83 10.19
C ILE A 35 -18.27 4.82 10.98
N LYS A 36 -18.36 4.98 12.30
CA LYS A 36 -19.18 4.10 13.13
C LYS A 36 -20.67 4.10 12.72
N CYS A 37 -21.23 5.27 12.40
CA CYS A 37 -22.61 5.38 11.93
C CYS A 37 -22.83 4.61 10.63
N VAL A 38 -21.89 4.69 9.67
CA VAL A 38 -21.98 3.91 8.42
C VAL A 38 -21.83 2.41 8.70
N GLU A 39 -20.94 2.03 9.62
CA GLU A 39 -20.75 0.64 10.03
C GLU A 39 -22.01 0.06 10.70
N ASP A 40 -22.66 0.82 11.58
CA ASP A 40 -23.87 0.40 12.30
C ASP A 40 -25.08 0.26 11.33
N GLU A 41 -25.21 1.14 10.34
CA GLU A 41 -26.36 1.17 9.41
C GLU A 41 -26.16 0.26 8.17
N MET A 42 -24.94 0.17 7.64
CA MET A 42 -24.65 -0.54 6.38
C MET A 42 -23.76 -1.78 6.56
N GLY A 43 -23.05 -1.88 7.68
CA GLY A 43 -22.10 -2.95 7.98
C GLY A 43 -20.63 -2.57 7.71
N SER A 44 -19.72 -3.30 8.35
CA SER A 44 -18.27 -3.05 8.35
C SER A 44 -17.62 -3.03 6.96
N ARG A 45 -18.19 -3.76 5.99
CA ARG A 45 -17.70 -3.81 4.60
C ARG A 45 -17.75 -2.46 3.87
N PHE A 46 -18.55 -1.50 4.34
CA PHE A 46 -18.67 -0.17 3.74
C PHE A 46 -17.70 0.86 4.33
N VAL A 47 -17.02 0.52 5.42
CA VAL A 47 -16.01 1.38 6.05
C VAL A 47 -14.60 0.81 5.95
N GLN A 48 -14.47 -0.48 5.67
CA GLN A 48 -13.20 -1.14 5.43
C GLN A 48 -12.98 -1.28 3.92
N PRO A 49 -11.93 -0.64 3.36
CA PRO A 49 -11.62 -0.82 1.95
C PRO A 49 -11.21 -2.29 1.69
N PRO A 50 -11.73 -2.92 0.62
CA PRO A 50 -11.30 -4.27 0.27
C PRO A 50 -9.83 -4.26 -0.15
N PRO A 51 -9.10 -5.38 0.03
CA PRO A 51 -7.74 -5.51 -0.50
C PRO A 51 -7.76 -5.35 -2.02
N PHE A 52 -6.71 -4.73 -2.56
CA PHE A 52 -6.51 -4.61 -3.99
C PHE A 52 -6.46 -6.00 -4.66
N ASP A 53 -7.26 -6.19 -5.71
CA ASP A 53 -7.36 -7.44 -6.46
C ASP A 53 -7.38 -7.16 -7.97
N ILE A 54 -6.22 -7.30 -8.61
CA ILE A 54 -6.06 -7.09 -10.05
C ILE A 54 -6.93 -8.04 -10.88
N VAL A 55 -7.26 -9.22 -10.36
CA VAL A 55 -8.06 -10.22 -11.09
C VAL A 55 -9.51 -9.77 -11.18
N LYS A 56 -10.06 -9.25 -10.08
CA LYS A 56 -11.43 -8.70 -10.06
C LYS A 56 -11.55 -7.48 -10.97
N SER A 57 -10.63 -6.53 -10.85
CA SER A 57 -10.65 -5.33 -11.71
C SER A 57 -10.50 -5.67 -13.19
N TYR A 58 -9.70 -6.68 -13.54
CA TYR A 58 -9.65 -7.21 -14.91
C TYR A 58 -11.00 -7.82 -15.33
N GLY A 59 -11.67 -8.56 -14.44
CA GLY A 59 -12.99 -9.13 -14.70
C GLY A 59 -14.09 -8.09 -14.97
N ASP A 60 -14.00 -6.92 -14.33
CA ASP A 60 -14.92 -5.80 -14.52
C ASP A 60 -14.61 -4.96 -15.80
N SER A 61 -13.51 -5.28 -16.50
CA SER A 61 -13.05 -4.58 -17.70
C SER A 61 -13.36 -5.33 -18.99
N ASN A 62 -13.29 -4.61 -20.11
CA ASN A 62 -13.43 -5.18 -21.46
C ASN A 62 -12.38 -4.55 -22.40
N CYS A 63 -12.44 -4.88 -23.70
CA CYS A 63 -11.47 -4.38 -24.67
C CYS A 63 -11.62 -2.89 -25.02
N LEU A 64 -12.76 -2.27 -24.70
CA LEU A 64 -13.06 -0.87 -24.96
C LEU A 64 -12.87 0.01 -23.72
N SER A 65 -12.90 -0.59 -22.52
CA SER A 65 -12.75 0.10 -21.24
C SER A 65 -11.31 0.01 -20.73
N PRO A 66 -10.54 1.12 -20.68
CA PRO A 66 -9.20 1.12 -20.13
C PRO A 66 -9.19 0.80 -18.62
N LEU A 67 -8.10 0.22 -18.13
CA LEU A 67 -7.84 0.06 -16.70
C LEU A 67 -6.86 1.13 -16.23
N VAL A 68 -7.23 1.90 -15.23
CA VAL A 68 -6.48 3.06 -14.75
C VAL A 68 -6.00 2.83 -13.33
N PHE A 69 -4.69 2.61 -13.19
CA PHE A 69 -3.99 2.67 -11.92
C PHE A 69 -3.76 4.13 -11.52
N ILE A 70 -4.46 4.54 -10.47
CA ILE A 70 -4.17 5.80 -9.79
C ILE A 70 -3.04 5.50 -8.79
N LEU A 71 -1.88 6.06 -9.08
CA LEU A 71 -0.67 5.81 -8.31
C LEU A 71 -0.69 6.56 -6.99
N SER A 72 -0.25 5.89 -5.95
CA SER A 72 0.09 6.47 -4.66
C SER A 72 1.60 6.50 -4.51
N PRO A 73 2.18 7.51 -3.83
CA PRO A 73 3.62 7.60 -3.69
C PRO A 73 4.21 6.33 -3.05
N GLY A 74 5.31 5.83 -3.62
CA GLY A 74 6.00 4.64 -3.13
C GLY A 74 5.43 3.29 -3.55
N VAL A 75 4.39 3.25 -4.40
CA VAL A 75 3.83 1.98 -4.93
C VAL A 75 3.87 1.96 -6.46
N ASP A 76 4.56 0.97 -7.03
CA ASP A 76 4.59 0.70 -8.47
C ASP A 76 3.81 -0.58 -8.81
N PRO A 77 2.69 -0.50 -9.56
CA PRO A 77 1.88 -1.67 -9.92
C PRO A 77 2.45 -2.47 -11.10
N ILE A 78 3.49 -1.98 -11.80
CA ILE A 78 3.94 -2.55 -13.08
C ILE A 78 4.46 -3.98 -12.93
N ALA A 79 5.27 -4.25 -11.90
CA ALA A 79 5.77 -5.60 -11.65
C ALA A 79 4.63 -6.61 -11.41
N GLY A 80 3.62 -6.21 -10.62
CA GLY A 80 2.43 -7.03 -10.37
C GLY A 80 1.58 -7.24 -11.63
N LEU A 81 1.42 -6.19 -12.43
CA LEU A 81 0.71 -6.27 -13.72
C LEU A 81 1.41 -7.21 -14.72
N MET A 82 2.74 -7.13 -14.81
CA MET A 82 3.52 -8.01 -15.69
C MET A 82 3.39 -9.48 -15.27
N GLN A 83 3.50 -9.77 -13.97
CA GLN A 83 3.28 -11.13 -13.45
C GLN A 83 1.85 -11.62 -13.73
N PHE A 84 0.85 -10.73 -13.59
CA PHE A 84 -0.53 -11.05 -13.90
C PHE A 84 -0.73 -11.34 -15.40
N ALA A 85 -0.14 -10.55 -16.29
CA ALA A 85 -0.18 -10.77 -17.73
C ALA A 85 0.44 -12.11 -18.12
N ILE A 86 1.59 -12.47 -17.53
CA ILE A 86 2.23 -13.78 -17.72
C ILE A 86 1.29 -14.90 -17.26
N LYS A 87 0.70 -14.78 -16.06
CA LYS A 87 -0.24 -15.77 -15.52
C LYS A 87 -1.48 -15.97 -16.39
N LYS A 88 -1.92 -14.93 -17.11
CA LYS A 88 -3.05 -14.97 -18.06
C LYS A 88 -2.64 -15.41 -19.47
N GLY A 89 -1.36 -15.70 -19.73
CA GLY A 89 -0.87 -16.11 -21.05
C GLY A 89 -0.53 -14.96 -22.00
N TYR A 90 -0.57 -13.71 -21.53
CA TYR A 90 -0.28 -12.51 -22.33
C TYR A 90 1.16 -12.01 -22.19
N GLY A 91 2.04 -12.74 -21.49
CA GLY A 91 3.42 -12.29 -21.24
C GLY A 91 4.19 -11.89 -22.49
N ALA A 92 4.06 -12.65 -23.59
CA ALA A 92 4.71 -12.34 -24.86
C ALA A 92 4.04 -11.20 -25.66
N LYS A 93 2.76 -10.92 -25.38
CA LYS A 93 1.96 -9.86 -26.01
C LYS A 93 1.77 -8.63 -25.11
N PHE A 94 2.50 -8.56 -24.00
CA PHE A 94 2.45 -7.44 -23.07
C PHE A 94 3.54 -6.43 -23.46
N GLN A 95 3.14 -5.21 -23.75
CA GLN A 95 4.03 -4.12 -24.08
C GLN A 95 3.80 -2.96 -23.12
N SER A 96 4.88 -2.39 -22.58
CA SER A 96 4.82 -1.24 -21.70
C SER A 96 5.70 -0.10 -22.18
N ILE A 97 5.22 1.13 -22.06
CA ILE A 97 5.96 2.35 -22.41
C ILE A 97 5.73 3.42 -21.34
N SER A 98 6.80 4.07 -20.88
CA SER A 98 6.68 5.23 -20.00
C SER A 98 6.45 6.49 -20.85
N LEU A 99 5.35 7.20 -20.56
CA LEU A 99 5.00 8.42 -21.26
C LEU A 99 5.85 9.57 -20.74
N GLY A 100 6.66 10.12 -21.63
CA GLY A 100 7.42 11.35 -21.42
C GLY A 100 7.36 12.20 -22.69
N GLN A 101 8.17 13.25 -22.74
CA GLN A 101 8.23 14.14 -23.90
C GLN A 101 8.55 13.34 -25.18
N GLY A 102 7.71 13.47 -26.20
CA GLY A 102 7.91 12.84 -27.51
C GLY A 102 7.49 11.36 -27.61
N GLN A 103 7.01 10.70 -26.55
CA GLN A 103 6.61 9.29 -26.60
C GLN A 103 5.18 9.04 -27.13
N GLY A 104 4.36 10.08 -27.27
CA GLY A 104 2.97 9.98 -27.69
C GLY A 104 2.74 9.21 -29.01
N PRO A 105 3.46 9.53 -30.10
CA PRO A 105 3.29 8.80 -31.37
C PRO A 105 3.61 7.31 -31.25
N LYS A 106 4.66 6.95 -30.52
CA LYS A 106 5.03 5.55 -30.27
C LYS A 106 3.97 4.83 -29.42
N ALA A 107 3.42 5.51 -28.42
CA ALA A 107 2.30 4.97 -27.63
C ALA A 107 1.06 4.74 -28.50
N ALA A 108 0.71 5.66 -29.40
CA ALA A 108 -0.41 5.49 -30.33
C ALA A 108 -0.22 4.27 -31.24
N GLU A 109 1.00 4.05 -31.75
CA GLU A 109 1.33 2.89 -32.57
C GLU A 109 1.22 1.57 -31.79
N LEU A 110 1.73 1.53 -30.55
CA LEU A 110 1.61 0.37 -29.67
C LEU A 110 0.14 0.03 -29.39
N ILE A 111 -0.70 1.03 -29.11
CA ILE A 111 -2.14 0.83 -28.95
C ILE A 111 -2.75 0.25 -30.22
N LYS A 112 -2.49 0.85 -31.38
CA LYS A 112 -3.04 0.41 -32.67
C LYS A 112 -2.63 -1.04 -33.03
N ASN A 113 -1.42 -1.45 -32.67
CA ASN A 113 -0.95 -2.82 -32.90
C ASN A 113 -1.58 -3.78 -31.88
N GLY A 114 -1.60 -3.40 -30.60
CA GLY A 114 -2.27 -4.15 -29.54
C GLY A 114 -3.76 -4.39 -29.82
N GLN A 115 -4.48 -3.37 -30.32
CA GLN A 115 -5.90 -3.49 -30.70
C GLN A 115 -6.12 -4.56 -31.77
N ARG A 116 -5.24 -4.62 -32.78
CA ARG A 116 -5.32 -5.58 -33.88
C ARG A 116 -4.92 -7.00 -33.45
N GLU A 117 -3.88 -7.13 -32.63
CA GLU A 117 -3.28 -8.42 -32.27
C GLU A 117 -3.87 -9.05 -30.98
N GLY A 118 -4.71 -8.30 -30.26
CA GLY A 118 -5.23 -8.69 -28.94
C GLY A 118 -4.17 -8.62 -27.84
N GLY A 119 -3.23 -7.68 -27.95
CA GLY A 119 -2.15 -7.49 -26.97
C GLY A 119 -2.57 -6.67 -25.76
N TRP A 120 -1.72 -6.67 -24.72
CA TRP A 120 -1.90 -5.80 -23.56
C TRP A 120 -0.90 -4.65 -23.66
N VAL A 121 -1.40 -3.42 -23.60
CA VAL A 121 -0.56 -2.22 -23.68
C VAL A 121 -0.64 -1.48 -22.36
N CYS A 122 0.51 -1.19 -21.75
CA CYS A 122 0.60 -0.42 -20.51
C CYS A 122 1.31 0.92 -20.74
N LEU A 123 0.59 2.03 -20.60
CA LEU A 123 1.15 3.38 -20.63
C LEU A 123 1.47 3.81 -19.20
N GLN A 124 2.74 4.07 -18.92
CA GLN A 124 3.19 4.45 -17.59
C GLN A 124 3.29 5.97 -17.46
N ASN A 125 3.08 6.49 -16.26
CA ASN A 125 3.30 7.91 -15.92
C ASN A 125 2.54 8.90 -16.81
N CYS A 126 1.26 8.64 -17.10
CA CYS A 126 0.46 9.45 -18.03
C CYS A 126 0.40 10.94 -17.64
N HIS A 127 0.39 11.25 -16.33
CA HIS A 127 0.51 12.61 -15.78
C HIS A 127 1.71 13.42 -16.28
N LEU A 128 2.78 12.78 -16.76
CA LEU A 128 3.96 13.47 -17.33
C LEU A 128 3.74 13.92 -18.78
N ALA A 129 2.79 13.35 -19.50
CA ALA A 129 2.51 13.62 -20.91
C ALA A 129 1.19 14.37 -21.10
N VAL A 130 0.97 15.43 -20.32
CA VAL A 130 -0.26 16.25 -20.32
C VAL A 130 -0.68 16.69 -21.72
N SER A 131 0.27 17.14 -22.56
CA SER A 131 -0.03 17.63 -23.92
C SER A 131 -0.58 16.55 -24.86
N TRP A 132 -0.35 15.26 -24.56
CA TRP A 132 -0.82 14.14 -25.37
C TRP A 132 -2.12 13.52 -24.85
N MET A 133 -2.60 13.90 -23.66
CA MET A 133 -3.79 13.33 -23.04
C MET A 133 -5.05 13.50 -23.90
N SER A 134 -5.21 14.63 -24.59
CA SER A 134 -6.32 14.82 -25.53
C SER A 134 -6.26 13.87 -26.73
N SER A 135 -5.05 13.52 -27.20
CA SER A 135 -4.90 12.54 -28.28
C SER A 135 -5.19 11.12 -27.78
N LEU A 136 -4.74 10.77 -26.56
CA LEU A 136 -5.07 9.50 -25.92
C LEU A 136 -6.59 9.35 -25.75
N ASP A 137 -7.26 10.42 -25.35
CA ASP A 137 -8.72 10.46 -25.20
C ASP A 137 -9.44 10.12 -26.50
N ASN A 138 -9.10 10.84 -27.58
CA ASN A 138 -9.63 10.55 -28.91
C ASN A 138 -9.34 9.11 -29.36
N ILE A 139 -8.17 8.55 -29.03
CA ILE A 139 -7.86 7.15 -29.35
C ILE A 139 -8.82 6.20 -28.63
N CYS A 140 -9.06 6.42 -27.33
CA CYS A 140 -9.94 5.58 -26.52
C CYS A 140 -11.41 5.70 -26.95
N GLU A 141 -11.88 6.91 -27.31
CA GLU A 141 -13.25 7.12 -27.82
C GLU A 141 -13.51 6.40 -29.16
N ASN A 142 -12.46 6.17 -29.95
CA ASN A 142 -12.55 5.45 -31.22
C ASN A 142 -12.45 3.92 -31.07
N PHE A 143 -12.37 3.38 -29.84
CA PHE A 143 -12.41 1.94 -29.62
C PHE A 143 -13.82 1.41 -29.93
N ASP A 144 -13.88 0.43 -30.83
CA ASP A 144 -15.11 -0.24 -31.21
C ASP A 144 -14.90 -1.75 -31.37
N ILE A 145 -15.97 -2.53 -31.23
CA ILE A 145 -15.93 -4.00 -31.36
C ILE A 145 -15.45 -4.42 -32.76
N THR A 146 -15.67 -3.59 -33.78
CA THR A 146 -15.23 -3.85 -35.16
C THR A 146 -13.73 -3.63 -35.38
N ASN A 147 -13.08 -2.81 -34.56
CA ASN A 147 -11.67 -2.43 -34.75
C ASN A 147 -10.74 -2.88 -33.63
N THR A 148 -11.30 -3.44 -32.54
CA THR A 148 -10.57 -3.80 -31.34
C THR A 148 -10.83 -5.26 -30.96
N SER A 149 -9.76 -6.06 -30.90
CA SER A 149 -9.82 -7.45 -30.45
C SER A 149 -10.37 -7.56 -29.02
N GLN A 150 -11.21 -8.57 -28.75
CA GLN A 150 -11.77 -8.81 -27.42
C GLN A 150 -10.71 -9.13 -26.36
N GLU A 151 -9.53 -9.61 -26.79
CA GLU A 151 -8.39 -9.90 -25.92
C GLU A 151 -7.60 -8.65 -25.52
N PHE A 152 -7.73 -7.55 -26.28
CA PHE A 152 -6.99 -6.31 -26.04
C PHE A 152 -7.31 -5.75 -24.66
N ARG A 153 -6.29 -5.22 -23.97
CA ARG A 153 -6.47 -4.40 -22.77
C ARG A 153 -5.49 -3.23 -22.77
N LEU A 154 -6.04 -2.05 -22.53
CA LEU A 154 -5.26 -0.83 -22.30
C LEU A 154 -5.14 -0.58 -20.79
N TRP A 155 -3.91 -0.56 -20.29
CA TRP A 155 -3.57 -0.25 -18.92
C TRP A 155 -2.90 1.12 -18.86
N LEU A 156 -3.32 1.97 -17.93
CA LEU A 156 -2.81 3.32 -17.74
C LEU A 156 -2.34 3.44 -16.30
N THR A 157 -1.16 4.04 -16.07
CA THR A 157 -0.74 4.45 -14.72
C THR A 157 -0.56 5.96 -14.66
N SER A 158 -1.06 6.58 -13.60
CA SER A 158 -0.95 8.03 -13.42
C SER A 158 -1.07 8.43 -11.96
N TYR A 159 -0.29 9.41 -11.51
CA TYR A 159 -0.66 10.16 -10.31
C TYR A 159 -1.95 10.96 -10.56
N PRO A 160 -2.72 11.27 -9.49
CA PRO A 160 -3.85 12.18 -9.58
C PRO A 160 -3.46 13.51 -10.24
N THR A 161 -4.22 13.92 -11.25
CA THR A 161 -4.02 15.20 -11.93
C THR A 161 -5.31 15.69 -12.57
N ASP A 162 -5.59 16.99 -12.45
CA ASP A 162 -6.76 17.63 -13.05
C ASP A 162 -6.70 17.71 -14.59
N LYS A 163 -5.59 17.26 -15.18
CA LYS A 163 -5.35 17.23 -16.62
C LYS A 163 -5.65 15.88 -17.26
N PHE A 164 -5.95 14.86 -16.46
CA PHE A 164 -6.28 13.54 -16.98
C PHE A 164 -7.67 13.55 -17.63
N PRO A 165 -7.90 12.92 -18.80
CA PRO A 165 -9.17 12.99 -19.51
C PRO A 165 -10.35 12.42 -18.69
N PRO A 166 -11.42 13.19 -18.45
CA PRO A 166 -12.56 12.73 -17.65
C PRO A 166 -13.32 11.56 -18.27
N SER A 167 -13.44 11.53 -19.60
CA SER A 167 -14.01 10.44 -20.42
C SER A 167 -13.34 9.09 -20.16
N ILE A 168 -12.01 9.04 -20.15
CA ILE A 168 -11.24 7.83 -19.83
C ILE A 168 -11.54 7.38 -18.39
N LEU A 169 -11.66 8.32 -17.44
CA LEU A 169 -12.01 8.00 -16.05
C LEU A 169 -13.49 7.58 -15.91
N GLN A 170 -14.39 8.07 -16.75
CA GLN A 170 -15.79 7.71 -16.71
C GLN A 170 -15.99 6.29 -17.25
N ASN A 171 -15.34 5.96 -18.37
CA ASN A 171 -15.50 4.69 -19.08
C ASN A 171 -14.54 3.59 -18.58
N GLY A 172 -13.45 3.96 -17.93
CA GLY A 172 -12.43 3.06 -17.44
C GLY A 172 -12.72 2.47 -16.05
N VAL A 173 -12.04 1.37 -15.76
CA VAL A 173 -11.99 0.75 -14.42
C VAL A 173 -10.87 1.43 -13.63
N LYS A 174 -11.21 2.05 -12.49
CA LYS A 174 -10.27 2.82 -11.67
C LYS A 174 -9.86 1.96 -10.50
N MET A 175 -8.57 1.91 -10.25
CA MET A 175 -8.02 1.16 -9.14
C MET A 175 -6.88 1.93 -8.49
N THR A 176 -6.86 1.92 -7.16
CA THR A 176 -5.77 2.46 -6.37
C THR A 176 -5.03 1.28 -5.75
N ASN A 177 -3.69 1.30 -5.80
CA ASN A 177 -2.87 0.35 -5.06
C ASN A 177 -2.24 1.11 -3.89
N GLU A 178 -3.06 1.42 -2.90
CA GLU A 178 -2.64 2.13 -1.70
C GLU A 178 -2.02 1.16 -0.69
N ALA A 179 -1.02 1.64 0.05
CA ALA A 179 -0.55 0.93 1.22
C ALA A 179 -1.72 0.76 2.20
N PRO A 180 -1.92 -0.45 2.75
CA PRO A 180 -3.07 -0.70 3.57
C PRO A 180 -3.05 0.20 4.80
N THR A 181 -4.20 0.70 5.21
CA THR A 181 -4.30 1.64 6.33
C THR A 181 -4.48 0.91 7.64
N GLY A 182 -3.58 1.17 8.58
CA GLY A 182 -3.61 0.65 9.94
C GLY A 182 -2.59 -0.47 10.18
N LEU A 183 -2.14 -0.59 11.42
CA LEU A 183 -1.06 -1.49 11.82
C LEU A 183 -1.34 -2.96 11.43
N LYS A 184 -2.57 -3.44 11.68
CA LYS A 184 -2.97 -4.83 11.38
C LYS A 184 -2.84 -5.17 9.89
N LEU A 185 -3.31 -4.28 9.02
CA LEU A 185 -3.29 -4.56 7.58
C LEU A 185 -1.88 -4.41 6.99
N ASN A 186 -1.06 -3.48 7.51
CA ASN A 186 0.36 -3.41 7.15
C ASN A 186 1.09 -4.71 7.53
N LEU A 187 0.90 -5.20 8.76
CA LEU A 187 1.46 -6.49 9.18
C LEU A 187 0.98 -7.64 8.29
N LEU A 188 -0.33 -7.72 8.03
CA LEU A 188 -0.88 -8.77 7.16
C LEU A 188 -0.24 -8.74 5.77
N ARG A 189 -0.04 -7.54 5.19
CA ARG A 189 0.67 -7.38 3.93
C ARG A 189 2.11 -7.89 4.03
N SER A 190 2.87 -7.45 5.03
CA SER A 190 4.26 -7.89 5.24
C SER A 190 4.40 -9.42 5.33
N TYR A 191 3.43 -10.11 5.94
CA TYR A 191 3.42 -11.57 6.08
C TYR A 191 2.87 -12.34 4.87
N THR A 192 2.06 -11.69 4.04
CA THR A 192 1.49 -12.31 2.82
C THR A 192 2.32 -12.02 1.56
N SER A 193 3.30 -11.12 1.65
CA SER A 193 4.28 -10.82 0.61
C SER A 193 5.46 -11.80 0.61
N ASP A 194 6.11 -11.96 -0.54
CA ASP A 194 7.43 -12.60 -0.62
C ASP A 194 8.50 -11.71 0.06
N PRO A 195 9.53 -12.28 0.70
CA PRO A 195 9.75 -13.71 0.88
C PRO A 195 9.01 -14.31 2.09
N VAL A 196 8.40 -13.49 2.95
CA VAL A 196 7.86 -13.92 4.26
C VAL A 196 6.79 -15.01 4.15
N ARG A 197 5.91 -14.94 3.14
CA ARG A 197 4.91 -15.99 2.88
C ARG A 197 5.53 -17.35 2.58
N GLY A 198 6.76 -17.36 2.09
CA GLY A 198 7.48 -18.57 1.69
C GLY A 198 8.01 -19.29 2.91
N MET A 199 7.56 -20.54 3.12
CA MET A 199 8.01 -21.38 4.24
C MET A 199 9.54 -21.52 4.31
N GLN A 200 10.22 -21.52 3.16
CA GLN A 200 11.69 -21.57 3.09
C GLN A 200 12.34 -20.37 3.79
N PHE A 201 11.80 -19.16 3.59
CA PHE A 201 12.30 -17.97 4.26
C PHE A 201 11.85 -17.94 5.72
N PHE A 202 10.58 -18.25 6.01
CA PHE A 202 10.04 -18.20 7.37
C PHE A 202 10.76 -19.19 8.33
N HIS A 203 11.22 -20.32 7.80
CA HIS A 203 12.05 -21.32 8.50
C HIS A 203 13.54 -21.23 8.13
N GLY A 204 13.98 -20.10 7.56
CA GLY A 204 15.33 -19.95 7.02
C GLY A 204 16.43 -19.73 8.07
N CYS A 205 16.12 -19.89 9.36
CA CYS A 205 17.10 -19.84 10.46
C CYS A 205 17.06 -21.12 11.32
N PRO A 206 17.59 -22.25 10.81
CA PRO A 206 17.54 -23.53 11.51
C PRO A 206 18.17 -23.45 12.91
N GLY A 207 17.45 -23.91 13.93
CA GLY A 207 17.92 -23.87 15.32
C GLY A 207 17.77 -22.51 16.00
N LYS A 208 17.38 -21.46 15.25
CA LYS A 208 17.06 -20.11 15.75
C LYS A 208 15.67 -19.65 15.32
N ASP A 209 14.81 -20.59 14.93
CA ASP A 209 13.44 -20.35 14.45
C ASP A 209 12.65 -19.39 15.33
N LYS A 210 12.57 -19.68 16.64
CA LYS A 210 11.82 -18.86 17.60
C LYS A 210 12.36 -17.43 17.64
N LEU A 211 13.69 -17.30 17.68
CA LEU A 211 14.37 -16.01 17.72
C LEU A 211 14.09 -15.21 16.45
N PHE A 212 14.29 -15.83 15.28
CA PHE A 212 14.04 -15.19 13.99
C PHE A 212 12.60 -14.73 13.84
N SER A 213 11.61 -15.58 14.14
CA SER A 213 10.20 -15.19 14.01
C SER A 213 9.79 -14.02 14.90
N ARG A 214 10.37 -13.92 16.11
CA ARG A 214 10.07 -12.82 17.04
C ARG A 214 10.69 -11.50 16.59
N LEU A 215 11.93 -11.53 16.10
CA LEU A 215 12.58 -10.35 15.52
C LEU A 215 11.97 -9.95 14.17
N LEU A 216 11.59 -10.92 13.33
CA LEU A 216 10.86 -10.68 12.09
C LEU A 216 9.53 -9.97 12.36
N TYR A 217 8.77 -10.42 13.36
CA TYR A 217 7.55 -9.73 13.79
C TYR A 217 7.85 -8.31 14.30
N GLY A 218 8.91 -8.14 15.10
CA GLY A 218 9.38 -6.83 15.56
C GLY A 218 9.66 -5.86 14.40
N ILE A 219 10.51 -6.25 13.44
CA ILE A 219 10.84 -5.42 12.27
C ILE A 219 9.62 -5.16 11.39
N SER A 220 8.73 -6.14 11.21
CA SER A 220 7.46 -5.97 10.47
C SER A 220 6.54 -4.96 11.15
N PHE A 221 6.46 -5.00 12.48
CA PHE A 221 5.65 -4.07 13.26
C PHE A 221 6.26 -2.67 13.24
N PHE A 222 7.58 -2.56 13.39
CA PHE A 222 8.32 -1.31 13.22
C PHE A 222 8.01 -0.67 11.85
N HIS A 223 8.08 -1.45 10.77
CA HIS A 223 7.76 -0.99 9.42
C HIS A 223 6.34 -0.41 9.33
N ALA A 224 5.35 -1.14 9.87
CA ALA A 224 3.97 -0.67 9.93
C ALA A 224 3.83 0.64 10.73
N VAL A 225 4.54 0.76 11.86
CA VAL A 225 4.49 1.95 12.73
C VAL A 225 5.09 3.16 12.03
N VAL A 226 6.26 3.06 11.42
CA VAL A 226 6.90 4.21 10.77
C VAL A 226 6.10 4.72 9.56
N GLN A 227 5.42 3.81 8.84
CA GLN A 227 4.50 4.17 7.75
C GLN A 227 3.23 4.85 8.28
N GLU A 228 2.55 4.27 9.27
CA GLU A 228 1.33 4.84 9.84
C GLU A 228 1.58 6.18 10.55
N ARG A 229 2.78 6.36 11.13
CA ARG A 229 3.17 7.59 11.82
C ARG A 229 3.16 8.82 10.89
N ARG A 230 3.38 8.65 9.58
CA ARG A 230 3.28 9.72 8.57
C ARG A 230 1.91 10.41 8.54
N LYS A 231 0.84 9.71 8.93
CA LYS A 231 -0.53 10.25 8.94
C LYS A 231 -0.75 11.34 9.99
N PHE A 232 0.15 11.45 10.96
CA PHE A 232 0.08 12.46 12.02
C PHE A 232 0.83 13.74 11.65
N GLY A 233 1.23 13.91 10.38
CA GLY A 233 1.92 15.10 9.89
C GLY A 233 3.19 15.39 10.71
N PRO A 234 3.48 16.66 11.02
CA PRO A 234 4.66 17.06 11.81
C PRO A 234 4.77 16.44 13.21
N ILE A 235 3.67 15.94 13.80
CA ILE A 235 3.73 15.21 15.09
C ILE A 235 4.30 13.81 14.90
N GLY A 236 4.08 13.24 13.71
CA GLY A 236 4.62 11.95 13.31
C GLY A 236 6.08 12.06 12.88
N TRP A 237 6.31 12.86 11.85
CA TRP A 237 7.62 13.13 11.23
C TRP A 237 7.66 14.60 10.78
N ASN A 238 8.77 15.29 11.01
CA ASN A 238 8.94 16.67 10.52
C ASN A 238 8.88 16.72 8.99
N ILE A 239 9.45 15.71 8.32
CA ILE A 239 9.43 15.58 6.86
C ILE A 239 8.65 14.30 6.47
N PRO A 240 7.76 14.35 5.46
CA PRO A 240 6.91 13.21 5.10
C PRO A 240 7.65 12.13 4.29
N TYR A 241 8.60 11.45 4.94
CA TYR A 241 9.41 10.39 4.33
C TYR A 241 8.59 9.24 3.75
N GLU A 242 9.10 8.66 2.67
CA GLU A 242 8.47 7.52 1.98
C GLU A 242 9.22 6.23 2.30
N PHE A 243 8.91 5.62 3.45
CA PHE A 243 9.39 4.28 3.78
C PHE A 243 8.63 3.23 2.97
N ASN A 244 9.35 2.45 2.17
CA ASN A 244 8.76 1.56 1.18
C ASN A 244 9.11 0.08 1.44
N GLU A 245 8.59 -0.81 0.59
CA GLU A 245 8.82 -2.25 0.71
C GLU A 245 10.30 -2.62 0.53
N SER A 246 11.08 -1.89 -0.27
CA SER A 246 12.50 -2.20 -0.43
C SER A 246 13.28 -2.04 0.87
N ASP A 247 12.96 -1.01 1.68
CA ASP A 247 13.61 -0.79 2.97
C ASP A 247 13.30 -1.94 3.96
N TYR A 248 12.06 -2.43 3.92
CA TYR A 248 11.61 -3.57 4.71
C TYR A 248 12.27 -4.88 4.27
N LEU A 249 12.24 -5.18 2.96
CA LEU A 249 12.75 -6.42 2.39
C LEU A 249 14.24 -6.62 2.67
N ILE A 250 15.06 -5.59 2.47
CA ILE A 250 16.50 -5.69 2.76
C ILE A 250 16.74 -5.89 4.27
N SER A 251 15.95 -5.25 5.12
CA SER A 251 16.09 -5.36 6.58
C SER A 251 15.79 -6.78 7.08
N ILE A 252 14.74 -7.43 6.57
CA ILE A 252 14.41 -8.81 6.97
C ILE A 252 15.37 -9.85 6.38
N GLN A 253 15.91 -9.59 5.18
CA GLN A 253 16.93 -10.46 4.55
C GLN A 253 18.26 -10.38 5.31
N GLN A 254 18.69 -9.17 5.66
CA GLN A 254 19.87 -8.96 6.50
C GLN A 254 19.66 -9.59 7.88
N LEU A 255 18.49 -9.43 8.50
CA LEU A 255 18.18 -10.10 9.77
C LEU A 255 18.43 -11.62 9.67
N GLN A 256 17.87 -12.28 8.65
CA GLN A 256 18.07 -13.72 8.46
C GLN A 256 19.55 -14.07 8.24
N MET A 257 20.25 -13.32 7.40
CA MET A 257 21.67 -13.51 7.13
C MET A 257 22.51 -13.45 8.41
N TYR A 258 22.35 -12.38 9.22
CA TYR A 258 23.09 -12.19 10.47
C TYR A 258 22.77 -13.28 11.51
N LEU A 259 21.52 -13.71 11.61
CA LEU A 259 21.17 -14.79 12.54
C LEU A 259 21.75 -16.15 12.14
N ASN A 260 21.97 -16.37 10.85
CA ASN A 260 22.61 -17.60 10.36
C ASN A 260 24.13 -17.56 10.48
N GLU A 261 24.74 -16.39 10.34
CA GLU A 261 26.19 -16.20 10.39
C GLU A 261 26.76 -16.21 11.83
N TYR A 262 26.06 -15.59 12.79
CA TYR A 262 26.56 -15.38 14.14
C TYR A 262 25.82 -16.23 15.18
N GLU A 263 26.53 -16.85 16.13
CA GLU A 263 25.91 -17.63 17.22
C GLU A 263 24.98 -16.77 18.08
N GLU A 264 25.47 -15.62 18.54
CA GLU A 264 24.70 -14.62 19.28
C GLU A 264 24.09 -13.58 18.34
N VAL A 265 22.99 -12.94 18.77
CA VAL A 265 22.31 -11.91 17.96
C VAL A 265 23.12 -10.62 17.97
N PRO A 266 23.64 -10.15 16.82
CA PRO A 266 24.42 -8.92 16.76
C PRO A 266 23.49 -7.69 16.71
N PHE A 267 22.80 -7.40 17.82
CA PHE A 267 21.79 -6.32 17.90
C PHE A 267 22.33 -4.97 17.42
N ALA A 268 23.57 -4.61 17.80
CA ALA A 268 24.17 -3.35 17.36
C ALA A 268 24.27 -3.25 15.83
N ALA A 269 24.67 -4.33 15.15
CA ALA A 269 24.76 -4.37 13.70
C ALA A 269 23.37 -4.32 13.05
N ILE A 270 22.42 -5.10 13.56
CA ILE A 270 21.04 -5.14 13.04
C ILE A 270 20.35 -3.76 13.19
N LEU A 271 20.51 -3.12 14.36
CA LEU A 271 19.96 -1.80 14.64
C LEU A 271 20.61 -0.73 13.76
N TYR A 272 21.92 -0.77 13.57
CA TYR A 272 22.63 0.17 12.70
C TYR A 272 22.20 0.03 11.25
N LEU A 273 22.19 -1.19 10.70
CA LEU A 273 21.79 -1.43 9.31
C LEU A 273 20.34 -1.04 9.07
N THR A 274 19.43 -1.43 9.96
CA THR A 274 18.01 -1.11 9.80
C THR A 274 17.76 0.39 10.00
N GLY A 275 18.28 0.96 11.10
CA GLY A 275 18.00 2.33 11.54
C GLY A 275 18.76 3.41 10.79
N GLU A 276 20.07 3.23 10.56
CA GLU A 276 20.92 4.23 9.88
C GLU A 276 21.00 4.02 8.37
N CYS A 277 21.12 2.77 7.91
CA CYS A 277 21.33 2.50 6.48
C CYS A 277 20.02 2.36 5.70
N ASN A 278 19.16 1.40 6.07
CA ASN A 278 18.00 1.02 5.29
C ASN A 278 16.89 2.08 5.38
N TYR A 279 16.44 2.41 6.60
CA TYR A 279 15.43 3.45 6.81
C TYR A 279 16.07 4.83 6.96
N GLY A 280 17.16 4.94 7.72
CA GLY A 280 17.86 6.21 7.99
C GLY A 280 18.46 6.88 6.75
N GLY A 281 18.76 6.11 5.70
CA GLY A 281 19.20 6.66 4.41
C GLY A 281 18.17 7.59 3.75
N ARG A 282 16.89 7.51 4.15
CA ARG A 282 15.83 8.42 3.72
C ARG A 282 15.64 9.63 4.64
N VAL A 283 16.13 9.54 5.87
CA VAL A 283 15.85 10.52 6.93
C VAL A 283 16.94 11.59 6.95
N THR A 284 16.52 12.79 6.59
CA THR A 284 17.38 13.97 6.44
C THR A 284 17.41 14.88 7.66
N ASP A 285 16.41 14.81 8.53
CA ASP A 285 16.32 15.61 9.76
C ASP A 285 16.87 14.81 10.96
N ASP A 286 17.71 15.46 11.78
CA ASP A 286 18.39 14.80 12.90
C ASP A 286 17.43 14.35 14.01
N TRP A 287 16.35 15.11 14.23
CA TRP A 287 15.35 14.78 15.25
C TRP A 287 14.46 13.62 14.79
N ASP A 288 14.06 13.61 13.52
CA ASP A 288 13.38 12.47 12.91
C ASP A 288 14.30 11.23 12.92
N ARG A 289 15.61 11.38 12.65
CA ARG A 289 16.54 10.26 12.71
C ARG A 289 16.64 9.68 14.13
N ARG A 290 16.74 10.54 15.14
CA ARG A 290 16.69 10.13 16.54
C ARG A 290 15.39 9.40 16.87
N ALA A 291 14.24 9.92 16.43
CA ALA A 291 12.94 9.31 16.65
C ALA A 291 12.85 7.92 15.99
N LEU A 292 13.28 7.79 14.73
CA LEU A 292 13.33 6.52 13.99
C LEU A 292 14.11 5.45 14.77
N ASN A 293 15.34 5.77 15.16
CA ASN A 293 16.19 4.85 15.90
C ASN A 293 15.64 4.49 17.28
N THR A 294 15.03 5.46 17.98
CA THR A 294 14.40 5.21 19.28
C THR A 294 13.22 4.24 19.12
N ILE A 295 12.36 4.46 18.12
CA ILE A 295 11.24 3.56 17.83
C ILE A 295 11.76 2.16 17.50
N LEU A 296 12.78 2.04 16.63
CA LEU A 296 13.35 0.74 16.26
C LEU A 296 13.84 -0.07 17.46
N GLN A 297 14.44 0.59 18.46
CA GLN A 297 14.93 -0.07 19.68
C GLN A 297 13.82 -0.72 20.49
N ASP A 298 12.58 -0.25 20.42
CA ASP A 298 11.44 -0.91 21.08
C ASP A 298 11.05 -2.22 20.36
N TYR A 299 11.29 -2.31 19.06
CA TYR A 299 10.90 -3.47 18.24
C TYR A 299 12.02 -4.50 18.04
N CYS A 300 13.27 -4.11 18.19
CA CYS A 300 14.44 -4.99 18.01
C CYS A 300 15.40 -4.85 19.19
N ASN A 301 15.22 -5.69 20.21
CA ASN A 301 16.06 -5.70 21.41
C ASN A 301 16.07 -7.08 22.10
N PRO A 302 16.95 -7.31 23.09
CA PRO A 302 17.00 -8.59 23.82
C PRO A 302 15.70 -8.98 24.53
N LYS A 303 14.87 -8.01 24.96
CA LYS A 303 13.59 -8.30 25.64
C LYS A 303 12.58 -8.90 24.66
N VAL A 304 12.58 -8.47 23.39
CA VAL A 304 11.72 -9.03 22.33
C VAL A 304 11.95 -10.53 22.19
N ILE A 305 13.19 -11.00 22.28
CA ILE A 305 13.51 -12.44 22.13
C ILE A 305 13.35 -13.22 23.45
N ASN A 306 13.63 -12.61 24.60
CA ASN A 306 13.72 -13.31 25.89
C ASN A 306 12.41 -13.29 26.70
N MET A 307 11.58 -12.24 26.56
CA MET A 307 10.34 -12.10 27.34
C MET A 307 9.16 -12.69 26.58
N THR A 308 8.54 -13.75 27.09
CA THR A 308 7.40 -14.43 26.45
C THR A 308 6.28 -13.46 26.06
N ASN A 309 5.91 -12.55 26.97
CA ASN A 309 4.83 -11.57 26.83
C ASN A 309 5.33 -10.14 26.60
N TYR A 310 6.42 -9.96 25.84
CA TYR A 310 6.88 -8.61 25.50
C TYR A 310 5.77 -7.84 24.77
N ARG A 311 5.44 -6.64 25.26
CA ARG A 311 4.41 -5.76 24.69
C ARG A 311 5.07 -4.55 24.06
N PHE A 312 4.77 -4.29 22.80
CA PHE A 312 5.19 -3.06 22.11
C PHE A 312 4.39 -1.84 22.57
N CYS A 313 3.24 -2.04 23.21
CA CYS A 313 2.42 -0.99 23.75
C CYS A 313 1.70 -1.46 25.03
N GLU A 314 1.71 -0.65 26.08
CA GLU A 314 1.06 -0.98 27.35
C GLU A 314 -0.46 -0.88 27.32
N ILE A 315 -1.02 -0.14 26.35
CA ILE A 315 -2.44 0.20 26.26
C ILE A 315 -3.32 -1.04 26.04
N SER A 316 -2.80 -2.08 25.35
CA SER A 316 -3.56 -3.30 25.11
C SER A 316 -2.64 -4.51 24.91
N ALA A 317 -3.08 -5.67 25.43
CA ALA A 317 -2.39 -6.94 25.26
C ALA A 317 -2.30 -7.39 23.78
N GLN A 318 -3.13 -6.83 22.89
CA GLN A 318 -3.11 -7.14 21.46
C GLN A 318 -1.83 -6.69 20.73
N PHE A 319 -1.02 -5.83 21.37
CA PHE A 319 0.26 -5.35 20.84
C PHE A 319 1.46 -6.13 21.41
N ALA A 320 1.23 -7.36 21.86
CA ALA A 320 2.28 -8.27 22.29
C ALA A 320 2.96 -8.98 21.11
N VAL A 321 4.19 -9.44 21.32
CA VAL A 321 4.86 -10.39 20.43
C VAL A 321 4.11 -11.73 20.50
N PRO A 322 3.67 -12.30 19.36
CA PRO A 322 3.00 -13.59 19.33
C PRO A 322 3.86 -14.70 19.96
N GLU A 323 3.20 -15.62 20.65
CA GLU A 323 3.82 -16.88 21.02
C GLU A 323 3.94 -17.76 19.77
N ARG A 324 5.17 -18.18 19.46
CA ARG A 324 5.45 -19.20 18.45
C ARG A 324 5.61 -20.55 19.12
#